data_AF-A0A662TTD4-F1
#
_entry.id   AF-A0A662TTD4-F1
#
_cell.length_a   1.000
_cell.length_b   1.000
_cell.length_c   1.000
_cell.angle_alpha   90.00
_cell.angle_beta   90.00
_cell.angle_gamma   90.00
#
_symmetry.space_group_name_H-M   'P 1'
#
loop_
_entity.id
_entity.type
_entity.pdbx_description
1 polymer ?
#
loop_
_entity_poly.entity_id
_entity_poly.type
_entity_poly.pdbx_seq_one_letter_code
_entity_poly.pdbx_strand_id
1 'polypeptide(L)'
;MRGLEGMLKGVILDVDGVIVDSPHERAWGETLRELMEGEWKNIAERIGYTPEMYTTQVYDVYVSGKPRREGARALLEYFQVPNIREEMVDRFCEA
;
A
#
# COMPACT_ATOMS: atom_id res chain seq x y z
N MET A 1 47.98 4.02 16.77
CA MET A 1 47.33 2.99 15.93
C MET A 1 46.32 3.68 15.03
N ARG A 2 46.29 3.28 13.75
CA ARG A 2 45.60 3.94 12.61
C ARG A 2 44.08 4.04 12.79
N GLY A 3 43.52 5.11 12.21
CA GLY A 3 42.09 5.36 12.11
C GLY A 3 41.36 4.27 11.33
N LEU A 4 40.20 3.88 11.86
CA LEU A 4 39.19 3.13 11.13
C LEU A 4 38.46 4.09 10.18
N GLU A 5 39.06 4.41 9.05
CA GLU A 5 38.32 4.97 7.92
C GLU A 5 38.07 3.83 6.93
N GLY A 6 37.04 3.04 7.22
CA GLY A 6 36.53 2.04 6.30
C GLY A 6 35.91 2.75 5.10
N MET A 7 36.56 2.65 3.94
CA MET A 7 36.07 3.24 2.70
C MET A 7 34.79 2.52 2.25
N LEU A 8 33.65 3.22 2.29
CA LEU A 8 32.38 2.76 1.74
C LEU A 8 32.55 2.55 0.23
N LYS A 9 32.62 1.29 -0.23
CA LYS A 9 32.93 0.95 -1.63
C LYS A 9 31.69 0.95 -2.54
N GLY A 10 30.49 1.01 -1.96
CA GLY A 10 29.23 1.05 -2.70
C GLY A 10 28.03 0.97 -1.76
N VAL A 11 26.91 1.55 -2.19
CA VAL A 11 25.61 1.49 -1.51
C VAL A 11 24.56 1.13 -2.55
N ILE A 12 23.65 0.23 -2.20
CA ILE A 12 22.42 0.00 -2.95
C ILE A 12 21.32 0.66 -2.14
N LEU A 13 20.73 1.72 -2.69
CA LEU A 13 19.61 2.42 -2.12
C LEU A 13 18.37 2.06 -2.93
N ASP A 14 17.27 1.78 -2.23
CA ASP A 14 15.96 1.79 -2.87
C ASP A 14 15.65 3.21 -3.35
N VAL A 15 14.72 3.36 -4.28
CA VAL A 15 14.27 4.68 -4.74
C VAL A 15 13.19 5.20 -3.80
N ASP A 16 12.22 4.34 -3.51
CA ASP A 16 11.00 4.68 -2.82
C ASP A 16 11.19 4.75 -1.29
N GLY A 17 10.90 5.92 -0.71
CA GLY A 17 11.08 6.18 0.72
C GLY A 17 12.53 6.33 1.17
N VAL A 18 13.51 6.26 0.25
CA VAL A 18 14.95 6.38 0.55
C VAL A 18 15.59 7.58 -0.16
N ILE A 19 15.38 7.76 -1.47
CA ILE A 19 15.88 8.94 -2.21
C ILE A 19 14.76 9.81 -2.76
N VAL A 20 13.55 9.25 -2.89
CA VAL A 20 12.32 9.97 -3.26
C VAL A 20 11.30 9.74 -2.17
N ASP A 21 10.70 10.82 -1.69
CA ASP A 21 9.44 10.76 -0.94
C ASP A 21 8.33 10.44 -1.94
N SER A 22 8.30 9.19 -2.42
CA SER A 22 7.26 8.76 -3.34
C SER A 22 5.96 8.64 -2.55
N PRO A 23 4.86 9.22 -3.06
CA PRO A 23 3.59 9.26 -2.34
C PRO A 23 2.88 7.90 -2.44
N HIS A 24 3.60 6.79 -2.22
CA HIS A 24 3.09 5.43 -2.39
C HIS A 24 1.94 5.13 -1.44
N GLU A 25 2.04 5.55 -0.18
CA GLU A 25 0.91 5.51 0.77
C GLU A 25 -0.33 6.21 0.18
N ARG A 26 -0.13 7.40 -0.39
CA ARG A 26 -1.22 8.19 -0.96
C ARG A 26 -1.81 7.52 -2.20
N ALA A 27 -0.98 6.97 -3.09
CA ALA A 27 -1.45 6.27 -4.29
C ALA A 27 -2.36 5.08 -3.91
N TRP A 28 -1.95 4.27 -2.93
CA TRP A 28 -2.78 3.18 -2.40
C TRP A 28 -4.14 3.69 -1.87
N GLY A 29 -4.13 4.79 -1.11
CA GLY A 29 -5.34 5.39 -0.55
C GLY A 29 -6.27 6.00 -1.60
N GLU A 30 -5.71 6.70 -2.60
CA GLU A 30 -6.46 7.30 -3.71
C GLU A 30 -7.11 6.22 -4.58
N THR A 31 -6.34 5.20 -5.00
CA THR A 31 -6.89 4.08 -5.77
C THR A 31 -7.98 3.34 -4.99
N LEU A 32 -7.77 3.06 -3.69
CA LEU A 32 -8.78 2.40 -2.85
C LEU A 32 -10.06 3.24 -2.76
N ARG A 33 -9.91 4.54 -2.56
CA ARG A 33 -11.02 5.49 -2.51
C ARG A 33 -11.81 5.49 -3.83
N GLU A 34 -11.13 5.60 -4.97
CA GLU A 34 -11.79 5.62 -6.28
C GLU A 34 -12.60 4.34 -6.54
N LEU A 35 -12.03 3.18 -6.20
CA LEU A 35 -12.73 1.90 -6.31
C LEU A 35 -13.94 1.83 -5.36
N MET A 36 -13.77 2.23 -4.10
CA MET A 36 -14.84 2.20 -3.10
C MET A 36 -15.95 3.22 -3.35
N GLU A 37 -15.66 4.37 -3.94
CA GLU A 37 -16.68 5.37 -4.31
C GLU A 37 -17.36 5.04 -5.65
N GLY A 38 -16.70 4.25 -6.50
CA GLY A 38 -17.18 3.87 -7.83
C GLY A 38 -17.56 2.39 -7.94
N GLU A 39 -16.69 1.60 -8.57
CA GLU A 39 -16.94 0.21 -8.98
C GLU A 39 -17.42 -0.69 -7.81
N TRP A 40 -16.92 -0.43 -6.60
CA TRP A 40 -17.15 -1.23 -5.41
C TRP A 40 -18.02 -0.52 -4.37
N LYS A 41 -18.80 0.50 -4.77
CA LYS A 41 -19.65 1.27 -3.87
C LYS A 41 -20.59 0.42 -3.00
N ASN A 42 -21.21 -0.59 -3.59
CA ASN A 42 -22.05 -1.56 -2.88
C ASN A 42 -21.27 -2.38 -1.83
N ILE A 43 -19.99 -2.64 -2.06
CA ILE A 43 -19.10 -3.27 -1.08
C ILE A 43 -18.79 -2.27 0.04
N ALA A 44 -18.40 -1.04 -0.33
CA ALA A 44 -18.08 0.04 0.60
C ALA A 44 -19.23 0.32 1.58
N GLU A 45 -20.46 0.42 1.08
CA GLU A 45 -21.67 0.60 1.90
C GLU A 45 -21.89 -0.56 2.88
N ARG A 46 -21.64 -1.80 2.44
CA ARG A 46 -21.84 -3.00 3.27
C ARG A 46 -20.80 -3.12 4.39
N ILE A 47 -19.55 -2.74 4.13
CA ILE A 47 -18.47 -2.81 5.12
C ILE A 47 -18.32 -1.51 5.93
N GLY A 48 -19.13 -0.49 5.64
CA GLY A 48 -19.05 0.81 6.29
C GLY A 48 -17.77 1.58 5.97
N TYR A 49 -17.20 1.39 4.78
CA TYR A 49 -15.97 2.06 4.37
C TYR A 49 -16.14 3.59 4.31
N THR A 50 -15.16 4.32 4.83
CA THR A 50 -14.95 5.75 4.58
C THR A 50 -13.48 6.00 4.27
N PRO A 51 -13.14 6.98 3.42
CA PRO A 51 -11.75 7.25 3.04
C PRO A 51 -10.83 7.52 4.25
N GLU A 52 -11.36 8.09 5.33
CA GLU A 52 -10.60 8.44 6.54
C GLU A 52 -10.13 7.22 7.34
N MET A 53 -10.73 6.04 7.10
CA MET A 53 -10.28 4.80 7.72
C MET A 53 -8.98 4.26 7.14
N TYR A 54 -8.59 4.71 5.94
CA TYR A 54 -7.25 4.50 5.43
C TYR A 54 -6.30 5.51 6.06
N THR A 55 -5.40 5.01 6.90
CA THR A 55 -4.44 5.84 7.67
C THR A 55 -3.02 5.36 7.43
N THR A 56 -2.04 6.21 7.74
CA THR A 56 -0.61 5.86 7.71
C THR A 56 -0.32 4.60 8.53
N GLN A 57 -0.98 4.43 9.68
CA GLN A 57 -0.83 3.24 10.51
C GLN A 57 -1.28 1.96 9.81
N VAL A 58 -2.34 2.04 9.00
CA VAL A 58 -2.83 0.90 8.20
C VAL A 58 -1.83 0.58 7.09
N TYR A 59 -1.34 1.60 6.38
CA TYR A 59 -0.32 1.42 5.36
C TYR A 59 0.95 0.76 5.93
N ASP A 60 1.50 1.29 7.02
CA ASP A 60 2.74 0.79 7.62
C ASP A 60 2.62 -0.65 8.11
N VAL A 61 1.48 -1.03 8.72
CA VAL A 61 1.30 -2.37 9.29
C VAL A 61 0.97 -3.41 8.23
N TYR A 62 0.15 -3.06 7.26
CA TYR A 62 -0.45 -4.05 6.35
C TYR A 62 0.12 -4.02 4.93
N VAL A 63 0.78 -2.93 4.51
CA VAL A 63 1.16 -2.73 3.10
C VAL A 63 2.65 -2.50 2.92
N SER A 64 3.25 -1.67 3.77
CA SER A 64 4.65 -1.24 3.65
C SER A 64 5.59 -2.45 3.56
N GLY A 65 6.50 -2.41 2.56
CA GLY A 65 7.47 -3.47 2.29
C GLY A 65 6.91 -4.76 1.69
N LYS A 66 5.60 -4.89 1.44
CA LYS A 66 5.03 -6.08 0.78
C LYS A 66 5.09 -5.98 -0.75
N PRO A 67 5.19 -7.11 -1.47
CA PRO A 67 4.91 -7.15 -2.90
C PRO A 67 3.53 -6.56 -3.23
N ARG A 68 3.38 -5.86 -4.36
CA ARG A 68 2.17 -5.10 -4.70
C ARG A 68 0.87 -5.90 -4.53
N ARG A 69 0.79 -7.11 -5.08
CA ARG A 69 -0.41 -7.98 -4.95
C ARG A 69 -0.69 -8.38 -3.50
N GLU A 70 0.35 -8.63 -2.71
CA GLU A 70 0.20 -8.97 -1.29
C GLU A 70 -0.27 -7.75 -0.48
N GLY A 71 0.24 -6.55 -0.77
CA GLY A 71 -0.23 -5.29 -0.18
C GLY A 71 -1.71 -5.00 -0.52
N ALA A 72 -2.09 -5.15 -1.79
CA ALA A 72 -3.49 -5.00 -2.23
C ALA A 72 -4.41 -5.97 -1.48
N ARG A 73 -4.05 -7.25 -1.44
CA ARG A 73 -4.82 -8.26 -0.71
C ARG A 73 -4.92 -7.93 0.78
N ALA A 74 -3.82 -7.54 1.41
CA ALA A 74 -3.80 -7.22 2.83
C ALA A 74 -4.73 -6.04 3.18
N LEU A 75 -4.82 -5.01 2.32
CA LEU A 75 -5.79 -3.93 2.49
C LEU A 75 -7.24 -4.42 2.36
N LEU A 76 -7.53 -5.21 1.33
CA LEU A 76 -8.89 -5.77 1.16
C LEU A 76 -9.30 -6.63 2.36
N GLU A 77 -8.36 -7.41 2.91
CA GLU A 77 -8.58 -8.21 4.12
C GLU A 77 -8.75 -7.34 5.37
N TYR A 78 -7.93 -6.30 5.54
CA TYR A 78 -8.05 -5.34 6.66
C TYR A 78 -9.42 -4.66 6.68
N PHE A 79 -9.91 -4.21 5.53
CA PHE A 79 -11.25 -3.62 5.38
C PHE A 79 -12.38 -4.65 5.36
N GLN A 80 -12.07 -5.94 5.56
CA GLN A 80 -13.05 -7.03 5.61
C GLN A 80 -13.90 -7.11 4.34
N VAL A 81 -13.30 -6.80 3.18
CA VAL A 81 -13.95 -7.00 1.89
C VAL A 81 -14.29 -8.47 1.76
N PRO A 82 -15.58 -8.84 1.62
CA PRO A 82 -15.96 -10.24 1.61
C PRO A 82 -15.75 -10.85 0.22
N ASN A 83 -15.49 -12.16 0.18
CA ASN A 83 -15.29 -12.92 -1.04
C ASN A 83 -14.23 -12.30 -1.97
N ILE A 84 -13.04 -11.96 -1.45
CA ILE A 84 -11.94 -11.41 -2.23
C ILE A 84 -11.57 -12.40 -3.34
N ARG A 85 -11.67 -11.95 -4.60
CA ARG A 85 -11.29 -12.71 -5.79
C ARG A 85 -9.99 -12.17 -6.37
N GLU A 86 -9.25 -12.97 -7.12
CA GLU A 86 -7.99 -12.53 -7.73
C GLU A 86 -8.18 -11.32 -8.64
N GLU A 87 -9.28 -11.27 -9.41
CA GLU A 87 -9.59 -10.13 -10.26
C GLU A 87 -9.78 -8.83 -9.48
N MET A 88 -10.19 -8.89 -8.21
CA MET A 88 -10.30 -7.68 -7.39
C MET A 88 -8.93 -7.20 -6.92
N VAL A 89 -8.05 -8.14 -6.57
CA VAL A 89 -6.65 -7.83 -6.24
C VAL A 89 -5.93 -7.24 -7.45
N ASP A 90 -6.14 -7.83 -8.62
CA ASP A 90 -5.57 -7.35 -9.89
C ASP A 90 -6.13 -5.99 -10.26
N ARG A 91 -7.46 -5.79 -10.15
CA ARG A 91 -8.09 -4.50 -10.38
C ARG A 91 -7.55 -3.42 -9.46
N PHE A 92 -7.31 -3.73 -8.18
CA PHE A 92 -6.70 -2.77 -7.25
C PHE A 92 -5.23 -2.49 -7.59
N CYS A 93 -4.50 -3.49 -8.09
CA CYS A 93 -3.13 -3.27 -8.53
C CYS A 93 -3.04 -2.44 -9.82
N GLU A 94 -4.07 -2.42 -10.66
CA GLU A 94 -4.04 -1.79 -11.99
C GLU A 94 -4.79 -0.46 -12.09
N ALA A 95 -5.65 -0.16 -11.13
CA ALA A 95 -6.39 1.11 -11.05
C ALA A 95 -5.44 2.27 -10.68
#